data_AF-A0A536W9A0-F1
#
_entry.id   AF-A0A536W9A0-F1
#
_cell.length_a   1.000
_cell.length_b   1.000
_cell.length_c   1.000
_cell.angle_alpha   90.00
_cell.angle_beta   90.00
_cell.angle_gamma   90.00
#
_symmetry.space_group_name_H-M   'P 1'
#
loop_
_entity.id
_entity.type
_entity.pdbx_description
1 polymer ?
#
loop_
_entity_poly.entity_id
_entity_poly.type
_entity_poly.pdbx_seq_one_letter_code
_entity_poly.pdbx_strand_id
1 'polypeptide(L)'
;FFGWDRMGKVTHLLVTFLVAFGSNLSAVWILIANAWMQNPVGAEFNHETMRMELTSFYDLLFNPVAGAKFVHTVAAGYVTASMFVFGISSYYLLRRRDLPFAVRSFAVAAGFGLASAISVIVLGDESGYTAGEVQKVKLAAIEAEWETVPPPASFTAFGFPDQANETTHYAIKIPWLMGLIATRSVDTPVKGIKNLKVEHEARIHGGMKAYAALQKLRAGDRSAGTQAEFERTKADLGYGLLLRKYTDKVVDATPEQIKQAVDDTIPQVAPLFWSFRLMVGLGLWFLFVFAAAFYVLARRHLYRSRWLMHLALWSIPLPWIAAELGWIVAEYGRQPWAISEVLPTHLAVSSVSTGELYFSLAGFVLFYTALLIVELYLMFKYARAGPSSLGTGRYQDEAAAGTSYKGTGAAP
;
A
#
# COMPACT_ATOMS: atom_id res chain seq x y z
N PHE A 1 -1.66 9.02 28.07
CA PHE A 1 -1.66 10.48 28.32
C PHE A 1 -1.90 10.83 29.79
N PHE A 2 -3.05 10.51 30.39
CA PHE A 2 -3.40 10.94 31.76
C PHE A 2 -2.91 10.04 32.90
N GLY A 3 -2.09 9.03 32.58
CA GLY A 3 -1.70 7.96 33.49
C GLY A 3 -0.43 8.20 34.29
N TRP A 4 0.34 9.24 33.96
CA TRP A 4 1.70 9.45 34.48
C TRP A 4 1.74 9.56 36.02
N ASP A 5 0.79 10.28 36.61
CA ASP A 5 0.73 10.50 38.08
C ASP A 5 -0.15 9.48 38.82
N ARG A 6 -0.80 8.57 38.09
CA ARG A 6 -1.79 7.63 38.64
C ARG A 6 -1.37 6.17 38.57
N MET A 7 -0.34 5.84 37.80
CA MET A 7 0.11 4.47 37.58
C MET A 7 1.59 4.32 37.91
N GLY A 8 1.98 3.13 38.40
CA GLY A 8 3.39 2.77 38.51
C GLY A 8 4.07 2.70 37.14
N LYS A 9 5.40 2.88 37.09
CA LYS A 9 6.20 2.92 35.85
C LYS A 9 6.00 1.67 34.97
N VAL A 10 5.95 0.49 35.58
CA VAL A 10 5.73 -0.79 34.87
C VAL A 10 4.33 -0.86 34.27
N THR A 11 3.30 -0.47 35.03
CA THR A 11 1.91 -0.45 34.54
C THR A 11 1.74 0.54 33.40
N HIS A 12 2.33 1.74 33.50
CA HIS A 12 2.29 2.71 32.41
C HIS A 12 3.00 2.20 31.15
N LEU A 13 4.14 1.50 31.31
CA LEU A 13 4.84 0.86 30.20
C LEU A 13 3.98 -0.23 29.55
N LEU A 14 3.34 -1.10 30.34
CA LEU A 14 2.44 -2.14 29.84
C LEU A 14 1.29 -1.53 29.03
N VAL A 15 0.65 -0.47 29.54
CA VAL A 15 -0.42 0.25 28.81
C VAL A 15 0.11 0.80 27.48
N THR A 16 1.34 1.31 27.46
CA THR A 16 1.97 1.80 26.22
C THR A 16 2.16 0.67 25.19
N PHE A 17 2.59 -0.51 25.64
CA PHE A 17 2.68 -1.69 24.77
C PHE A 17 1.31 -2.16 24.27
N LEU A 18 0.27 -2.10 25.11
CA LEU A 18 -1.10 -2.45 24.69
C LEU A 18 -1.65 -1.49 23.62
N VAL A 19 -1.28 -0.20 23.66
CA VAL A 19 -1.62 0.75 22.59
C VAL A 19 -0.93 0.35 21.27
N ALA A 20 0.35 0.00 21.32
CA ALA A 20 1.09 -0.47 20.13
C ALA A 20 0.53 -1.80 19.60
N PHE A 21 0.16 -2.72 20.49
CA PHE A 21 -0.47 -3.99 20.14
C PHE A 21 -1.84 -3.77 19.49
N GLY A 22 -2.71 -2.93 20.07
CA GLY A 22 -4.00 -2.59 19.49
C GLY A 22 -3.89 -1.92 18.12
N SER A 23 -2.89 -1.07 17.92
CA SER A 23 -2.59 -0.45 16.62
C SER A 23 -2.23 -1.50 15.56
N ASN A 24 -1.40 -2.48 15.92
CA ASN A 24 -1.07 -3.59 15.03
C ASN A 24 -2.27 -4.50 14.77
N LEU A 25 -3.08 -4.80 15.78
CA LEU A 25 -4.28 -5.63 15.62
C LEU A 25 -5.30 -4.96 14.68
N SER A 26 -5.44 -3.63 14.76
CA SER A 26 -6.25 -2.88 13.80
C SER A 26 -5.72 -3.02 12.37
N ALA A 27 -4.40 -2.94 12.18
CA ALA A 27 -3.78 -3.13 10.87
C ALA A 27 -3.98 -4.55 10.32
N VAL A 28 -3.91 -5.58 11.16
CA VAL A 28 -4.19 -6.98 10.76
C VAL A 28 -5.58 -7.08 10.13
N TRP A 29 -6.62 -6.65 10.86
CA TRP A 29 -8.00 -6.84 10.40
C TRP A 29 -8.34 -6.07 9.14
N ILE A 30 -7.87 -4.82 9.04
CA ILE A 30 -8.15 -4.01 7.85
C ILE A 30 -7.40 -4.53 6.62
N LEU A 31 -6.20 -5.09 6.81
CA LEU A 31 -5.40 -5.66 5.72
C LEU A 31 -5.87 -7.04 5.30
N ILE A 32 -6.48 -7.83 6.20
CA ILE A 32 -7.21 -9.05 5.82
C ILE A 32 -8.38 -8.70 4.90
N ALA A 33 -9.18 -7.68 5.24
CA ALA A 33 -10.28 -7.23 4.40
C ALA A 33 -9.79 -6.75 3.02
N ASN A 34 -8.74 -5.91 2.98
CA ASN A 34 -8.16 -5.46 1.72
C ASN A 34 -7.51 -6.59 0.91
N ALA A 35 -6.86 -7.56 1.56
CA ALA A 35 -6.30 -8.73 0.89
C ALA A 35 -7.37 -9.62 0.28
N TRP A 36 -8.53 -9.78 0.93
CA TRP A 36 -9.66 -10.48 0.35
C TRP A 36 -10.20 -9.78 -0.92
N MET A 37 -10.23 -8.44 -0.95
CA MET A 37 -10.57 -7.71 -2.18
C MET A 37 -9.60 -7.97 -3.32
N GLN A 38 -8.35 -8.33 -3.01
CA GLN A 38 -7.29 -8.62 -3.98
C GLN A 38 -7.26 -10.10 -4.38
N ASN A 39 -7.68 -10.99 -3.47
CA ASN A 39 -7.71 -12.44 -3.63
C ASN A 39 -8.93 -13.01 -2.88
N PRO A 40 -10.12 -13.08 -3.52
CA PRO A 40 -11.38 -13.39 -2.84
C PRO A 40 -11.56 -14.89 -2.54
N VAL A 41 -10.67 -15.45 -1.73
CA VAL A 41 -10.75 -16.84 -1.25
C VAL A 41 -11.78 -17.02 -0.13
N GLY A 42 -12.25 -18.25 0.04
CA GLY A 42 -13.22 -18.59 1.10
C GLY A 42 -14.62 -17.99 0.91
N ALA A 43 -14.96 -17.60 -0.32
CA ALA A 43 -16.28 -17.07 -0.68
C ALA A 43 -16.76 -17.61 -2.03
N GLU A 44 -18.08 -17.67 -2.21
CA GLU A 44 -18.71 -18.17 -3.43
C GLU A 44 -19.92 -17.33 -3.82
N PHE A 45 -20.17 -17.15 -5.12
CA PHE A 45 -21.34 -16.42 -5.59
C PHE A 45 -22.60 -17.28 -5.50
N ASN A 46 -23.59 -16.83 -4.75
CA ASN A 46 -24.90 -17.45 -4.65
C ASN A 46 -25.90 -16.74 -5.59
N HIS A 47 -26.44 -17.47 -6.56
CA HIS A 47 -27.38 -16.96 -7.55
C HIS A 47 -28.79 -16.71 -7.00
N GLU A 48 -29.14 -17.28 -5.85
CA GLU A 48 -30.43 -17.04 -5.19
C GLU A 48 -30.42 -15.73 -4.41
N THR A 49 -29.35 -15.49 -3.64
CA THR A 49 -29.19 -14.26 -2.83
C THR A 49 -28.49 -13.14 -3.61
N MET A 50 -28.00 -13.42 -4.82
CA MET A 50 -27.33 -12.47 -5.73
C MET A 50 -26.12 -11.77 -5.10
N ARG A 51 -25.37 -12.49 -4.27
CA ARG A 51 -24.20 -11.97 -3.54
C ARG A 51 -23.14 -13.05 -3.33
N MET A 52 -21.94 -12.61 -2.99
CA MET A 52 -20.89 -13.49 -2.47
C MET A 52 -21.23 -13.90 -1.04
N GLU A 53 -21.17 -15.20 -0.73
CA GLU A 53 -21.38 -15.76 0.60
C GLU A 53 -20.10 -16.43 1.11
N LEU A 54 -19.84 -16.31 2.41
CA LEU A 54 -18.65 -16.87 3.04
C LEU A 54 -18.79 -18.39 3.12
N THR A 55 -17.82 -19.12 2.57
CA THR A 55 -17.74 -20.58 2.64
C THR A 55 -16.72 -21.04 3.67
N SER A 56 -15.63 -20.29 3.88
CA SER A 56 -14.56 -20.63 4.83
C SER A 56 -13.96 -19.39 5.47
N PHE A 57 -14.23 -19.20 6.77
CA PHE A 57 -13.59 -18.13 7.54
C PHE A 57 -12.08 -18.36 7.70
N TYR A 58 -11.65 -19.63 7.73
CA TYR A 58 -10.24 -19.99 7.85
C TYR A 58 -9.44 -19.53 6.62
N ASP A 59 -9.93 -19.79 5.42
CA ASP A 59 -9.25 -19.39 4.18
C ASP A 59 -9.21 -17.86 4.03
N LEU A 60 -10.26 -17.18 4.49
CA LEU A 60 -10.29 -15.72 4.56
C LEU A 60 -9.21 -15.19 5.51
N LEU A 61 -9.12 -15.75 6.73
CA LEU A 61 -8.20 -15.30 7.77
C LEU A 61 -6.73 -15.55 7.39
N PHE A 62 -6.44 -16.70 6.79
CA PHE A 62 -5.09 -17.12 6.40
C PHE A 62 -4.79 -16.92 4.91
N ASN A 63 -5.48 -15.97 4.27
CA ASN A 63 -5.20 -15.58 2.89
C ASN A 63 -3.71 -15.19 2.75
N PRO A 64 -2.93 -15.83 1.84
CA PRO A 64 -1.50 -15.56 1.72
C PRO A 64 -1.20 -14.09 1.39
N VAL A 65 -2.10 -13.42 0.67
CA VAL A 65 -1.99 -11.98 0.36
C VAL A 65 -2.11 -11.12 1.62
N ALA A 66 -2.89 -11.55 2.62
CA ALA A 66 -3.07 -10.82 3.87
C ALA A 66 -1.79 -10.80 4.71
N GLY A 67 -1.11 -11.94 4.81
CA GLY A 67 0.16 -12.06 5.51
C GLY A 67 1.19 -11.09 4.96
N ALA A 68 1.45 -11.15 3.65
CA ALA A 68 2.43 -10.28 2.97
C ALA A 68 2.07 -8.79 3.08
N LYS A 69 0.80 -8.41 2.89
CA LYS A 69 0.35 -7.02 3.02
C LYS A 69 0.49 -6.49 4.44
N PHE A 70 0.13 -7.29 5.45
CA PHE A 70 0.23 -6.91 6.86
C PHE A 70 1.65 -6.54 7.23
N VAL A 71 2.58 -7.47 7.02
CA VAL A 71 3.96 -7.29 7.45
C VAL A 71 4.64 -6.14 6.70
N HIS A 72 4.38 -5.98 5.40
CA HIS A 72 4.94 -4.88 4.62
C HIS A 72 4.39 -3.51 5.04
N THR A 73 3.06 -3.38 5.20
CA THR A 73 2.41 -2.09 5.52
C THR A 73 2.78 -1.61 6.93
N VAL A 74 2.85 -2.54 7.90
CA VAL A 74 3.26 -2.21 9.27
C VAL A 74 4.74 -1.80 9.31
N ALA A 75 5.62 -2.52 8.62
CA ALA A 75 7.03 -2.16 8.54
C ALA A 75 7.23 -0.78 7.87
N ALA A 76 6.47 -0.47 6.83
CA ALA A 76 6.46 0.86 6.21
C ALA A 76 6.02 1.94 7.21
N GLY A 77 4.98 1.68 8.02
CA GLY A 77 4.57 2.58 9.10
C GLY A 77 5.67 2.83 10.14
N TYR A 78 6.45 1.80 10.48
CA TYR A 78 7.60 1.93 11.37
C TYR A 78 8.74 2.74 10.76
N VAL A 79 9.00 2.62 9.45
CA VAL A 79 9.94 3.49 8.73
C VAL A 79 9.48 4.94 8.79
N THR A 80 8.20 5.22 8.54
CA THR A 80 7.62 6.58 8.61
C THR A 80 7.79 7.19 10.00
N ALA A 81 7.40 6.47 11.06
CA ALA A 81 7.56 6.94 12.43
C ALA A 81 9.03 7.16 12.81
N SER A 82 9.92 6.24 12.41
CA SER A 82 11.35 6.35 12.67
C SER A 82 11.95 7.56 11.98
N MET A 83 11.63 7.78 10.70
CA MET A 83 12.16 8.91 9.93
C MET A 83 11.68 10.25 10.49
N PHE A 84 10.44 10.31 11.00
CA PHE A 84 9.91 11.50 11.65
C PHE A 84 10.72 11.87 12.91
N VAL A 85 10.88 10.93 13.84
CA VAL A 85 11.67 11.15 15.07
C VAL A 85 13.13 11.44 14.74
N PHE A 86 13.68 10.73 13.75
CA PHE A 86 15.05 10.89 13.27
C PHE A 86 15.31 12.28 12.67
N GLY A 87 14.41 12.76 11.81
CA GLY A 87 14.50 14.08 11.18
C GLY A 87 14.34 15.23 12.17
N ILE A 88 13.38 15.14 13.11
CA ILE A 88 13.20 16.17 14.16
C ILE A 88 14.41 16.19 15.11
N SER A 89 14.90 15.02 15.52
CA SER A 89 16.10 14.94 16.35
C SER A 89 17.31 15.55 15.63
N SER A 90 17.42 15.31 14.32
CA SER A 90 18.46 15.92 13.47
C SER A 90 18.35 17.44 13.39
N TYR A 91 17.12 17.98 13.32
CA TYR A 91 16.88 19.42 13.40
C TYR A 91 17.40 20.02 14.72
N TYR A 92 17.15 19.37 15.87
CA TYR A 92 17.68 19.82 17.15
C TYR A 92 19.21 19.76 17.22
N LEU A 93 19.82 18.70 16.71
CA LEU A 93 21.28 18.56 16.64
C LEU A 93 21.92 19.65 15.75
N LEU A 94 21.31 19.95 14.59
CA LEU A 94 21.77 21.02 13.69
C LEU A 94 21.73 22.39 14.34
N ARG A 95 20.69 22.65 15.16
CA ARG A 95 20.48 23.88 15.94
C ARG A 95 21.25 23.92 17.26
N ARG A 96 21.95 22.83 17.62
CA ARG A 96 22.65 22.64 18.90
C ARG A 96 21.73 22.80 20.12
N ARG A 97 20.50 22.31 20.02
CA ARG A 97 19.48 22.38 21.08
C ARG A 97 19.29 21.04 21.79
N ASP A 98 19.17 21.09 23.12
CA ASP A 98 18.85 19.95 23.99
C ASP A 98 19.61 18.66 23.61
N LEU A 99 20.93 18.78 23.41
CA LEU A 99 21.76 17.73 22.79
C LEU A 99 21.58 16.34 23.43
N PRO A 100 21.54 16.17 24.76
CA PRO A 100 21.37 14.84 25.35
C PRO A 100 20.01 14.20 25.02
N PHE A 101 18.96 15.01 24.84
CA PHE A 101 17.65 14.52 24.40
C PHE A 101 17.71 14.15 22.92
N ALA A 102 18.21 15.05 22.09
CA ALA A 102 18.29 14.86 20.64
C ALA A 102 19.14 13.64 20.24
N VAL A 103 20.30 13.42 20.89
CA VAL A 103 21.16 12.27 20.60
C VAL A 103 20.49 10.94 20.94
N ARG A 104 19.77 10.85 22.08
CA ARG A 104 19.09 9.61 22.49
C ARG A 104 17.93 9.29 21.54
N SER A 105 17.11 10.28 21.23
CA SER A 105 16.00 10.14 20.27
C SER A 105 16.51 9.77 18.87
N PHE A 106 17.58 10.41 18.41
CA PHE A 106 18.25 10.08 17.15
C PHE A 106 18.74 8.62 17.12
N ALA A 107 19.39 8.16 18.20
CA ALA A 107 19.94 6.81 18.26
C ALA A 107 18.86 5.71 18.25
N VAL A 108 17.78 5.90 19.02
CA VAL A 108 16.65 4.95 19.03
C VAL A 108 15.99 4.91 17.66
N ALA A 109 15.71 6.07 17.06
CA ALA A 109 15.08 6.16 15.74
C ALA A 109 15.97 5.58 14.63
N ALA A 110 17.29 5.78 14.69
CA ALA A 110 18.22 5.22 13.71
C ALA A 110 18.30 3.69 13.80
N GLY A 111 18.37 3.13 15.01
CA GLY A 111 18.42 1.68 15.20
C GLY A 111 17.12 0.98 14.80
N PHE A 112 15.97 1.48 15.29
CA PHE A 112 14.67 0.92 14.94
C PHE A 112 14.32 1.16 13.46
N GLY A 113 14.66 2.33 12.92
CA GLY A 113 14.49 2.67 11.51
C GLY A 113 15.31 1.78 10.58
N LEU A 114 16.55 1.43 10.94
CA LEU A 114 17.36 0.49 10.16
C LEU A 114 16.72 -0.90 10.10
N ALA A 115 16.30 -1.44 11.26
CA ALA A 115 15.61 -2.73 11.31
C ALA A 115 14.30 -2.71 10.49
N SER A 116 13.53 -1.62 10.60
CA SER A 116 12.29 -1.44 9.86
C SER A 116 12.51 -1.29 8.35
N ALA A 117 13.57 -0.59 7.92
CA ALA A 117 13.92 -0.41 6.52
C ALA A 117 14.37 -1.73 5.87
N ILE A 118 15.16 -2.55 6.58
CA ILE A 118 15.50 -3.90 6.12
C ILE A 118 14.24 -4.77 6.02
N SER A 119 13.40 -4.72 7.06
CA SER A 119 12.15 -5.47 7.11
C SER A 119 11.22 -5.11 5.95
N VAL A 120 10.97 -3.83 5.67
CA VAL A 120 10.06 -3.42 4.58
C VAL A 120 10.59 -3.82 3.19
N ILE A 121 11.91 -3.83 2.98
CA ILE A 121 12.52 -4.26 1.70
C ILE A 121 12.35 -5.76 1.50
N VAL A 122 12.74 -6.58 2.48
CA VAL A 122 12.63 -8.05 2.40
C VAL A 122 11.18 -8.48 2.27
N LEU A 123 10.29 -7.89 3.06
CA LEU A 123 8.86 -8.19 3.01
C LEU A 123 8.17 -7.61 1.77
N GLY A 124 8.72 -6.55 1.18
CA GLY A 124 8.24 -5.99 -0.09
C GLY A 124 8.54 -6.90 -1.27
N ASP A 125 9.72 -7.52 -1.27
CA ASP A 125 10.09 -8.55 -2.24
C ASP A 125 9.15 -9.76 -2.14
N GLU A 126 8.86 -10.23 -0.92
CA GLU A 126 7.87 -11.30 -0.70
C GLU A 126 6.46 -10.89 -1.16
N SER A 127 6.03 -9.66 -0.84
CA SER A 127 4.75 -9.15 -1.32
C SER A 127 4.69 -9.04 -2.85
N GLY A 128 5.81 -8.74 -3.52
CA GLY A 128 5.89 -8.72 -4.98
C GLY A 128 5.73 -10.11 -5.57
N TYR A 129 6.37 -11.12 -4.97
CA TYR A 129 6.24 -12.52 -5.35
C TYR A 129 4.80 -13.03 -5.19
N THR A 130 4.19 -12.87 -4.00
CA THR A 130 2.79 -13.28 -3.77
C THR A 130 1.82 -12.55 -4.70
N ALA A 131 2.05 -11.26 -4.98
CA ALA A 131 1.26 -10.51 -5.95
C ALA A 131 1.42 -11.05 -7.38
N GLY A 132 2.60 -11.56 -7.75
CA GLY A 132 2.85 -12.19 -9.05
C GLY A 132 2.08 -13.50 -9.25
N GLU A 133 1.90 -14.29 -8.19
CA GLU A 133 1.13 -15.53 -8.25
C GLU A 133 -0.38 -15.27 -8.40
N VAL A 134 -0.89 -14.29 -7.66
CA VAL A 134 -2.33 -14.01 -7.59
C VAL A 134 -2.80 -12.97 -8.62
N GLN A 135 -1.98 -11.97 -8.95
CA GLN A 135 -2.34 -10.84 -9.81
C GLN A 135 -1.28 -10.55 -10.86
N LYS A 136 -1.24 -11.41 -11.88
CA LYS A 136 -0.26 -11.35 -12.97
C LYS A 136 -0.30 -10.03 -13.76
N VAL A 137 -1.48 -9.44 -13.92
CA VAL A 137 -1.64 -8.11 -14.58
C VAL A 137 -0.87 -7.03 -13.85
N LYS A 138 -0.96 -7.00 -12.52
CA LYS A 138 -0.26 -5.99 -11.72
C LYS A 138 1.25 -6.12 -11.90
N LEU A 139 1.77 -7.34 -11.80
CA LEU A 139 3.19 -7.62 -12.00
C LEU A 139 3.68 -7.22 -13.41
N ALA A 140 2.93 -7.59 -14.46
CA ALA A 140 3.28 -7.23 -15.83
C ALA A 140 3.21 -5.71 -16.07
N ALA A 141 2.25 -5.03 -15.45
CA ALA A 141 2.07 -3.58 -15.57
C ALA A 141 3.13 -2.78 -14.81
N ILE A 142 3.52 -3.19 -13.58
CA ILE A 142 4.59 -2.48 -12.85
C ILE A 142 5.92 -2.57 -13.59
N GLU A 143 6.18 -3.64 -14.33
CA GLU A 143 7.39 -3.79 -15.14
C GLU A 143 7.28 -3.28 -16.58
N ALA A 144 6.09 -2.91 -17.03
CA ALA A 144 5.79 -2.58 -18.42
C ALA A 144 6.27 -3.69 -19.40
N GLU A 145 6.01 -4.94 -19.04
CA GLU A 145 6.31 -6.10 -19.90
C GLU A 145 5.11 -6.42 -20.78
N TRP A 146 5.15 -5.92 -22.02
CA TRP A 146 4.09 -6.07 -23.01
C TRP A 146 4.02 -7.48 -23.58
N GLU A 147 5.18 -8.06 -23.87
CA GLU A 147 5.35 -9.42 -24.40
C GLU A 147 5.83 -10.37 -23.31
N THR A 148 5.54 -11.66 -23.46
CA THR A 148 6.06 -12.66 -22.53
C THR A 148 7.57 -12.79 -22.70
N VAL A 149 8.31 -12.60 -21.61
CA VAL A 149 9.77 -12.59 -21.62
C VAL A 149 10.28 -14.00 -21.34
N PRO A 150 11.13 -14.57 -22.22
CA PRO A 150 11.75 -15.86 -21.95
C PRO A 150 12.75 -15.74 -20.80
N PRO A 151 12.97 -16.84 -20.06
CA PRO A 151 14.03 -16.89 -19.06
C PRO A 151 15.43 -16.70 -19.70
N PRO A 152 16.36 -15.98 -19.05
CA PRO A 152 16.22 -15.25 -17.79
C PRO A 152 15.58 -13.87 -17.98
N ALA A 153 14.50 -13.59 -17.23
CA ALA A 153 13.76 -12.33 -17.35
C ALA A 153 14.55 -11.13 -16.78
N SER A 154 14.55 -10.01 -17.51
CA SER A 154 15.24 -8.77 -17.12
C SER A 154 14.28 -7.80 -16.44
N PHE A 155 14.79 -7.02 -15.46
CA PHE A 155 14.03 -5.99 -14.75
C PHE A 155 14.15 -4.63 -15.44
N THR A 156 13.05 -3.92 -15.68
CA THR A 156 13.07 -2.66 -16.43
C THR A 156 13.32 -1.46 -15.51
N ALA A 157 14.57 -1.21 -15.11
CA ALA A 157 14.92 -0.15 -14.15
C ALA A 157 14.44 1.26 -14.55
N PHE A 158 14.37 1.57 -15.84
CA PHE A 158 13.89 2.85 -16.37
C PHE A 158 13.26 2.65 -17.74
N GLY A 159 12.31 3.51 -18.12
CA GLY A 159 11.67 3.50 -19.43
C GLY A 159 10.40 4.37 -19.44
N PHE A 160 9.87 4.64 -20.63
CA PHE A 160 8.59 5.34 -20.80
C PHE A 160 7.58 4.38 -21.44
N PRO A 161 6.66 3.79 -20.64
CA PRO A 161 5.63 2.90 -21.16
C PRO A 161 4.67 3.65 -22.08
N ASP A 162 4.47 3.13 -23.28
CA ASP A 162 3.54 3.61 -24.29
C ASP A 162 2.47 2.54 -24.51
N GLN A 163 1.33 2.73 -23.83
CA GLN A 163 0.23 1.78 -23.83
C GLN A 163 -0.55 1.75 -25.14
N ALA A 164 -0.52 2.83 -25.92
CA ALA A 164 -1.20 2.87 -27.21
C ALA A 164 -0.47 1.97 -28.23
N ASN A 165 0.86 1.98 -28.18
CA ASN A 165 1.71 1.15 -29.05
C ASN A 165 2.13 -0.18 -28.40
N GLU A 166 1.76 -0.42 -27.14
CA GLU A 166 2.15 -1.59 -26.34
C GLU A 166 3.67 -1.84 -26.36
N THR A 167 4.44 -0.76 -26.14
CA THR A 167 5.91 -0.78 -26.11
C THR A 167 6.46 0.10 -24.98
N THR A 168 7.72 -0.10 -24.61
CA THR A 168 8.40 0.75 -23.60
C THR A 168 9.60 1.41 -24.26
N HIS A 169 9.55 2.73 -24.39
CA HIS A 169 10.61 3.52 -25.01
C HIS A 169 11.77 3.75 -24.03
N TYR A 170 13.00 3.81 -24.55
CA TYR A 170 14.22 4.09 -23.77
C TYR A 170 14.42 3.17 -22.56
N ALA A 171 14.04 1.89 -22.70
CA ALA A 171 14.09 0.92 -21.62
C ALA A 171 15.54 0.60 -21.22
N ILE A 172 15.87 0.83 -19.94
CA ILE A 172 17.12 0.38 -19.32
C ILE A 172 16.79 -0.88 -18.52
N LYS A 173 17.26 -2.04 -18.99
CA LYS A 173 16.99 -3.33 -18.35
C LYS A 173 18.21 -3.85 -17.58
N ILE A 174 17.97 -4.38 -16.38
CA ILE A 174 18.95 -5.10 -15.57
C ILE A 174 18.72 -6.60 -15.82
N PRO A 175 19.70 -7.30 -16.44
CA PRO A 175 19.55 -8.72 -16.75
C PRO A 175 19.26 -9.57 -15.50
N TRP A 176 18.47 -10.64 -15.66
CA TRP A 176 18.17 -11.69 -14.65
C TRP A 176 17.39 -11.27 -13.41
N LEU A 177 17.41 -9.98 -13.05
CA LEU A 177 16.86 -9.49 -11.79
C LEU A 177 15.35 -9.74 -11.65
N MET A 178 14.59 -9.66 -12.75
CA MET A 178 13.14 -9.89 -12.71
C MET A 178 12.79 -11.36 -12.45
N GLY A 179 13.52 -12.32 -13.05
CA GLY A 179 13.29 -13.74 -12.74
C GLY A 179 13.51 -14.06 -11.25
N LEU A 180 14.56 -13.49 -10.66
CA LEU A 180 14.87 -13.70 -9.24
C LEU A 180 13.83 -13.09 -8.29
N ILE A 181 13.31 -11.89 -8.61
CA ILE A 181 12.32 -11.19 -7.77
C ILE A 181 10.91 -11.76 -7.98
N ALA A 182 10.50 -11.93 -9.24
CA ALA A 182 9.11 -12.23 -9.58
C ALA A 182 8.76 -13.72 -9.61
N THR A 183 9.71 -14.58 -9.99
CA THR A 183 9.45 -16.03 -10.12
C THR A 183 10.31 -16.89 -9.20
N ARG A 184 11.26 -16.28 -8.45
CA ARG A 184 12.31 -17.00 -7.70
C ARG A 184 13.11 -17.97 -8.56
N SER A 185 13.14 -17.75 -9.87
CA SER A 185 13.78 -18.68 -10.82
C SER A 185 14.47 -17.96 -11.96
N VAL A 186 15.45 -18.65 -12.55
CA VAL A 186 16.15 -18.25 -13.77
C VAL A 186 15.61 -18.94 -15.01
N ASP A 187 14.67 -19.88 -14.87
CA ASP A 187 14.12 -20.72 -15.94
C ASP A 187 12.60 -20.54 -16.19
N THR A 188 11.93 -19.73 -15.37
CA THR A 188 10.49 -19.54 -15.45
C THR A 188 10.16 -18.26 -16.23
N PRO A 189 9.36 -18.32 -17.31
CA PRO A 189 8.99 -17.14 -18.09
C PRO A 189 8.03 -16.23 -17.32
N VAL A 190 8.15 -14.92 -17.55
CA VAL A 190 7.23 -13.92 -16.99
C VAL A 190 6.20 -13.56 -18.04
N LYS A 191 4.91 -13.79 -17.74
CA LYS A 191 3.81 -13.50 -18.67
C LYS A 191 3.70 -12.00 -18.94
N GLY A 192 3.62 -11.64 -20.21
CA GLY A 192 3.40 -10.27 -20.65
C GLY A 192 1.92 -9.90 -20.79
N ILE A 193 1.66 -8.59 -20.88
CA ILE A 193 0.31 -8.00 -20.96
C ILE A 193 -0.49 -8.55 -22.16
N LYS A 194 0.11 -8.74 -23.34
CA LYS A 194 -0.60 -9.24 -24.52
C LYS A 194 -1.16 -10.65 -24.34
N ASN A 195 -0.39 -11.55 -23.73
CA ASN A 195 -0.88 -12.90 -23.43
C ASN A 195 -1.97 -12.88 -22.37
N LEU A 196 -1.88 -11.98 -21.38
CA LEU A 196 -2.94 -11.79 -20.39
C LEU A 196 -4.24 -11.28 -21.02
N LYS A 197 -4.17 -10.38 -22.02
CA LYS A 197 -5.35 -9.94 -22.78
C LYS A 197 -6.05 -11.10 -23.50
N VAL A 198 -5.28 -12.01 -24.11
CA VAL A 198 -5.84 -13.22 -24.75
C VAL A 198 -6.54 -14.13 -23.73
N GLU A 199 -5.94 -14.34 -22.56
CA GLU A 199 -6.56 -15.09 -21.46
C GLU A 199 -7.85 -14.41 -20.98
N HIS A 200 -7.84 -13.09 -20.85
CA HIS A 200 -8.99 -12.31 -20.42
C HIS A 200 -10.13 -12.28 -21.44
N GLU A 201 -9.83 -12.27 -22.74
CA GLU A 201 -10.84 -12.38 -23.80
C GLU A 201 -11.59 -13.72 -23.69
N ALA A 202 -10.85 -14.83 -23.50
CA ALA A 202 -11.45 -16.13 -23.27
C ALA A 202 -12.34 -16.15 -22.02
N ARG A 203 -11.90 -15.51 -20.92
CA ARG A 203 -12.70 -15.36 -19.69
C ARG A 203 -13.92 -14.46 -19.88
N ILE A 204 -13.85 -13.41 -20.70
CA ILE A 204 -15.03 -12.59 -21.04
C ILE A 204 -16.06 -13.45 -21.77
N HIS A 205 -15.64 -14.27 -22.75
CA HIS A 205 -16.54 -15.22 -23.40
C HIS A 205 -17.14 -16.25 -22.44
N GLY A 206 -16.35 -16.77 -21.48
CA GLY A 206 -16.84 -17.61 -20.39
C GLY A 206 -17.88 -16.89 -19.53
N GLY A 207 -17.61 -15.64 -19.17
CA GLY A 207 -18.49 -14.78 -18.40
C GLY A 207 -19.79 -14.42 -19.11
N MET A 208 -19.80 -14.27 -20.42
CA MET A 208 -21.03 -14.09 -21.22
C MET A 208 -21.95 -15.31 -21.07
N LYS A 209 -21.39 -16.53 -21.09
CA LYS A 209 -22.15 -17.78 -20.86
C LYS A 209 -22.66 -17.87 -19.43
N ALA A 210 -21.82 -17.52 -18.45
CA ALA A 210 -22.21 -17.46 -17.04
C ALA A 210 -23.37 -16.48 -16.82
N TYR A 211 -23.30 -15.31 -17.45
CA TYR A 211 -24.35 -14.30 -17.38
C TYR A 211 -25.65 -14.76 -18.05
N ALA A 212 -25.57 -15.44 -19.19
CA ALA A 212 -26.75 -16.03 -19.85
C ALA A 212 -27.42 -17.10 -18.97
N ALA A 213 -26.62 -17.99 -18.36
CA ALA A 213 -27.14 -19.00 -17.43
C ALA A 213 -27.77 -18.34 -16.18
N LEU A 214 -27.13 -17.31 -15.64
CA LEU A 214 -27.66 -16.52 -14.51
C LEU A 214 -29.00 -15.86 -14.85
N GLN A 215 -29.16 -15.30 -16.06
CA GLN A 215 -30.42 -14.73 -16.49
C GLN A 215 -31.55 -15.77 -16.54
N LYS A 216 -31.26 -16.98 -17.03
CA LYS A 216 -32.22 -18.10 -17.01
C LYS A 216 -32.59 -18.51 -15.59
N LEU A 217 -31.60 -18.65 -14.70
CA LEU A 217 -31.84 -18.94 -13.27
C LEU A 217 -32.70 -17.84 -12.62
N ARG A 218 -32.44 -16.56 -12.92
CA ARG A 218 -33.26 -15.44 -12.43
C ARG A 218 -34.68 -15.43 -12.99
N ALA A 219 -34.87 -15.90 -14.22
CA ALA A 219 -36.18 -16.05 -14.84
C ALA A 219 -36.97 -17.27 -14.32
N GLY A 220 -36.40 -18.04 -13.38
CA GLY A 220 -37.05 -19.20 -12.77
C GLY A 220 -36.72 -20.54 -13.41
N ASP A 221 -35.81 -20.60 -14.38
CA ASP A 221 -35.29 -21.88 -14.88
C ASP A 221 -34.53 -22.58 -13.74
N ARG A 222 -34.91 -23.83 -13.47
CA ARG A 222 -34.30 -24.69 -12.45
C ARG A 222 -33.86 -26.02 -13.06
N SER A 223 -33.71 -26.08 -14.38
CA SER A 223 -33.23 -27.28 -15.06
C SER A 223 -31.80 -27.60 -14.63
N ALA A 224 -31.51 -28.90 -14.48
CA ALA A 224 -30.18 -29.38 -14.12
C ALA A 224 -29.11 -28.91 -15.11
N GLY A 225 -29.46 -28.75 -16.39
CA GLY A 225 -28.56 -28.24 -17.43
C GLY A 225 -28.15 -26.79 -17.20
N THR A 226 -29.10 -25.90 -16.90
CA THR A 226 -28.81 -24.47 -16.64
C THR A 226 -28.00 -24.30 -15.35
N GLN A 227 -28.30 -25.07 -14.30
CA GLN A 227 -27.51 -25.06 -13.07
C GLN A 227 -26.09 -25.56 -13.33
N ALA A 228 -25.90 -26.70 -14.00
CA ALA A 228 -24.56 -27.21 -14.30
C ALA A 228 -23.74 -26.26 -15.18
N GLU A 229 -24.38 -25.59 -16.15
CA GLU A 229 -23.72 -24.57 -16.99
C GLU A 229 -23.26 -23.37 -16.15
N PHE A 230 -24.13 -22.87 -15.26
CA PHE A 230 -23.79 -21.77 -14.37
C PHE A 230 -22.64 -22.16 -13.44
N GLU A 231 -22.72 -23.31 -12.77
CA GLU A 231 -21.69 -23.80 -11.87
C GLU A 231 -20.32 -23.95 -12.55
N ARG A 232 -20.30 -24.37 -13.83
CA ARG A 232 -19.06 -24.49 -14.61
C ARG A 232 -18.44 -23.14 -15.00
N THR A 233 -19.27 -22.11 -15.17
CA THR A 233 -18.84 -20.82 -15.75
C THR A 233 -18.85 -19.67 -14.75
N LYS A 234 -19.41 -19.84 -13.56
CA LYS A 234 -19.57 -18.78 -12.53
C LYS A 234 -18.27 -18.08 -12.14
N ALA A 235 -17.13 -18.77 -12.22
CA ALA A 235 -15.82 -18.19 -11.92
C ALA A 235 -15.42 -17.06 -12.89
N ASP A 236 -15.99 -17.03 -14.09
CA ASP A 236 -15.77 -16.00 -15.10
C ASP A 236 -16.88 -14.94 -15.13
N LEU A 237 -17.90 -15.06 -14.27
CA LEU A 237 -19.03 -14.13 -14.26
C LEU A 237 -18.57 -12.66 -14.15
N GLY A 238 -17.57 -12.38 -13.31
CA GLY A 238 -17.01 -11.03 -13.16
C GLY A 238 -16.44 -10.46 -14.46
N TYR A 239 -15.83 -11.29 -15.30
CA TYR A 239 -15.32 -10.87 -16.62
C TYR A 239 -16.47 -10.57 -17.58
N GLY A 240 -17.54 -11.36 -17.56
CA GLY A 240 -18.76 -11.04 -18.31
C GLY A 240 -19.38 -9.70 -17.89
N LEU A 241 -19.29 -9.36 -16.60
CA LEU A 241 -19.79 -8.09 -16.07
C LEU A 241 -19.01 -6.86 -16.54
N LEU A 242 -17.76 -6.99 -17.02
CA LEU A 242 -17.01 -5.87 -17.61
C LEU A 242 -17.71 -5.30 -18.86
N LEU A 243 -18.41 -6.14 -19.61
CA LEU A 243 -19.18 -5.73 -20.79
C LEU A 243 -20.34 -4.78 -20.45
N ARG A 244 -20.82 -4.77 -19.20
CA ARG A 244 -21.88 -3.86 -18.74
C ARG A 244 -21.47 -2.38 -18.80
N LYS A 245 -20.18 -2.07 -18.95
CA LYS A 245 -19.71 -0.71 -19.22
C LYS A 245 -20.10 -0.22 -20.62
N TYR A 246 -20.27 -1.16 -21.57
CA TYR A 246 -20.43 -0.87 -23.00
C TYR A 246 -21.81 -1.25 -23.55
N THR A 247 -22.46 -2.26 -22.98
CA THR A 247 -23.73 -2.77 -23.46
C THR A 247 -24.60 -3.32 -22.34
N ASP A 248 -25.91 -3.10 -22.44
CA ASP A 248 -26.88 -3.80 -21.60
C ASP A 248 -27.08 -5.27 -22.04
N LYS A 249 -26.75 -5.59 -23.30
CA LYS A 249 -26.88 -6.92 -23.90
C LYS A 249 -25.56 -7.68 -23.81
N VAL A 250 -25.20 -8.09 -22.59
CA VAL A 250 -23.92 -8.80 -22.31
C VAL A 250 -23.76 -10.06 -23.17
N VAL A 251 -24.82 -10.82 -23.39
CA VAL A 251 -24.79 -12.10 -24.14
C VAL A 251 -24.53 -11.88 -25.64
N ASP A 252 -24.99 -10.75 -26.19
CA ASP A 252 -24.91 -10.41 -27.61
C ASP A 252 -23.92 -9.27 -27.87
N ALA A 253 -22.89 -9.13 -27.02
CA ALA A 253 -21.88 -8.08 -27.16
C ALA A 253 -21.14 -8.20 -28.50
N THR A 254 -20.89 -7.07 -29.18
CA THR A 254 -20.18 -7.07 -30.46
C THR A 254 -18.68 -7.34 -30.26
N PRO A 255 -17.97 -7.81 -31.30
CA PRO A 255 -16.52 -8.00 -31.23
C PRO A 255 -15.77 -6.74 -30.79
N GLU A 256 -16.23 -5.56 -31.20
CA GLU A 256 -15.64 -4.27 -30.81
C GLU A 256 -15.84 -4.00 -29.31
N GLN A 257 -17.02 -4.29 -28.76
CA GLN A 257 -17.31 -4.14 -27.33
C GLN A 257 -16.50 -5.12 -26.48
N ILE A 258 -16.32 -6.36 -26.97
CA ILE A 258 -15.47 -7.36 -26.33
C ILE A 258 -14.02 -6.88 -26.31
N LYS A 259 -13.51 -6.39 -27.45
CA LYS A 259 -12.15 -5.83 -27.52
C LYS A 259 -11.95 -4.65 -26.55
N GLN A 260 -12.91 -3.72 -26.48
CA GLN A 260 -12.87 -2.62 -25.51
C GLN A 260 -12.84 -3.10 -24.06
N ALA A 261 -13.64 -4.12 -23.71
CA ALA A 261 -13.63 -4.72 -22.39
C ALA A 261 -12.31 -5.45 -22.09
N VAL A 262 -11.71 -6.13 -23.07
CA VAL A 262 -10.38 -6.74 -22.95
C VAL A 262 -9.32 -5.69 -22.66
N ASP A 263 -9.30 -4.60 -23.44
CA ASP A 263 -8.31 -3.53 -23.25
C ASP A 263 -8.42 -2.88 -21.85
N ASP A 264 -9.65 -2.70 -21.36
CA ASP A 264 -9.94 -2.18 -20.02
C ASP A 264 -9.58 -3.12 -18.86
N THR A 265 -9.30 -4.41 -19.14
CA THR A 265 -8.81 -5.33 -18.10
C THR A 265 -7.40 -4.99 -17.63
N ILE A 266 -6.69 -4.13 -18.36
CA ILE A 266 -5.34 -3.70 -18.06
C ILE A 266 -5.38 -2.25 -17.55
N PRO A 267 -4.97 -1.98 -16.30
CA PRO A 267 -4.88 -0.61 -15.78
C PRO A 267 -3.84 0.20 -16.56
N GLN A 268 -3.83 1.52 -16.39
CA GLN A 268 -2.79 2.31 -17.04
C GLN A 268 -1.40 1.92 -16.53
N VAL A 269 -0.51 1.58 -17.47
CA VAL A 269 0.81 1.00 -17.15
C VAL A 269 1.75 2.06 -16.58
N ALA A 270 1.78 3.27 -17.17
CA ALA A 270 2.74 4.30 -16.77
C ALA A 270 2.61 4.75 -15.30
N PRO A 271 1.41 5.02 -14.74
CA PRO A 271 1.27 5.33 -13.32
C PRO A 271 1.80 4.22 -12.40
N LEU A 272 1.54 2.95 -12.73
CA LEU A 272 1.99 1.81 -11.93
C LEU A 272 3.51 1.63 -11.99
N PHE A 273 4.06 1.70 -13.20
CA PHE A 273 5.49 1.64 -13.45
C PHE A 273 6.21 2.70 -12.60
N TRP A 274 5.89 3.99 -12.77
CA TRP A 274 6.59 5.06 -12.06
C TRP A 274 6.37 5.03 -10.55
N SER A 275 5.16 4.70 -10.09
CA SER A 275 4.88 4.60 -8.65
C SER A 275 5.72 3.51 -8.00
N PHE A 276 5.85 2.35 -8.65
CA PHE A 276 6.68 1.26 -8.16
C PHE A 276 8.17 1.65 -8.12
N ARG A 277 8.72 2.24 -9.20
CA ARG A 277 10.14 2.64 -9.24
C ARG A 277 10.47 3.68 -8.18
N LEU A 278 9.64 4.71 -8.03
CA LEU A 278 9.85 5.74 -7.01
C LEU A 278 9.74 5.16 -5.60
N MET A 279 8.76 4.29 -5.34
CA MET A 279 8.62 3.60 -4.05
C MET A 279 9.87 2.77 -3.72
N VAL A 280 10.35 1.92 -4.64
CA VAL A 280 11.55 1.10 -4.43
C VAL A 280 12.79 1.97 -4.23
N GLY A 281 12.96 3.02 -5.05
CA GLY A 281 14.05 3.98 -4.90
C GLY A 281 14.06 4.66 -3.54
N LEU A 282 12.89 5.06 -3.03
CA LEU A 282 12.74 5.61 -1.68
C LEU A 282 13.02 4.57 -0.59
N GLY A 283 12.61 3.32 -0.77
CA GLY A 283 12.95 2.22 0.15
C GLY A 283 14.47 2.05 0.31
N LEU A 284 15.20 2.02 -0.80
CA LEU A 284 16.66 1.97 -0.82
C LEU A 284 17.29 3.23 -0.21
N TRP A 285 16.70 4.41 -0.44
CA TRP A 285 17.11 5.65 0.19
C TRP A 285 16.98 5.59 1.73
N PHE A 286 15.89 5.05 2.26
CA PHE A 286 15.71 4.91 3.71
C PHE A 286 16.73 3.95 4.32
N LEU A 287 16.99 2.84 3.64
CA LEU A 287 18.05 1.90 4.05
C LEU A 287 19.40 2.61 4.12
N PHE A 288 19.76 3.38 3.09
CA PHE A 288 21.00 4.14 3.06
C PHE A 288 21.09 5.14 4.21
N VAL A 289 20.06 5.96 4.42
CA VAL A 289 20.05 7.01 5.45
C VAL A 289 20.16 6.40 6.86
N PHE A 290 19.40 5.35 7.17
CA PHE A 290 19.46 4.71 8.48
C PHE A 290 20.75 3.90 8.70
N ALA A 291 21.26 3.22 7.68
CA ALA A 291 22.53 2.51 7.76
C ALA A 291 23.70 3.49 7.97
N ALA A 292 23.71 4.62 7.24
CA ALA A 292 24.69 5.68 7.45
C ALA A 292 24.60 6.25 8.87
N ALA A 293 23.39 6.44 9.41
CA ALA A 293 23.19 6.90 10.77
C ALA A 293 23.70 5.92 11.82
N PHE A 294 23.37 4.64 11.66
CA PHE A 294 23.86 3.58 12.53
C PHE A 294 25.39 3.50 12.52
N TYR A 295 26.01 3.57 11.32
CA TYR A 295 27.46 3.60 11.18
C TYR A 295 28.11 4.80 11.87
N VAL A 296 27.57 6.01 11.65
CA VAL A 296 28.09 7.24 12.29
C VAL A 296 27.96 7.19 13.80
N LEU A 297 26.88 6.62 14.33
CA LEU A 297 26.68 6.39 15.77
C LEU A 297 27.72 5.40 16.32
N ALA A 298 27.92 4.26 15.64
CA ALA A 298 28.90 3.26 16.04
C ALA A 298 30.33 3.82 16.08
N ARG A 299 30.67 4.71 15.13
CA ARG A 299 31.98 5.40 15.07
C ARG A 299 32.08 6.64 15.98
N ARG A 300 31.03 6.98 16.73
CA ARG A 300 30.95 8.18 17.60
C ARG A 300 31.26 9.49 16.86
N HIS A 301 30.93 9.58 15.57
CA HIS A 301 31.21 10.75 14.72
C HIS A 301 29.99 11.65 14.48
N LEU A 302 28.89 11.45 15.23
CA LEU A 302 27.61 12.14 15.02
C LEU A 302 27.76 13.66 14.83
N TYR A 303 28.48 14.34 15.72
CA TYR A 303 28.63 15.81 15.66
C TYR A 303 29.43 16.32 14.45
N ARG A 304 30.23 15.46 13.79
CA ARG A 304 31.01 15.82 12.60
C ARG A 304 30.18 15.63 11.32
N SER A 305 29.19 14.75 11.33
CA SER A 305 28.40 14.36 10.14
C SER A 305 27.15 15.23 9.94
N ARG A 306 27.32 16.55 9.79
CA ARG A 306 26.19 17.48 9.57
C ARG A 306 25.37 17.17 8.32
N TRP A 307 26.02 16.63 7.28
CA TRP A 307 25.35 16.22 6.04
C TRP A 307 24.22 15.22 6.31
N LEU A 308 24.45 14.23 7.18
CA LEU A 308 23.47 13.21 7.51
C LEU A 308 22.27 13.80 8.25
N MET A 309 22.48 14.78 9.13
CA MET A 309 21.39 15.47 9.82
C MET A 309 20.52 16.27 8.84
N HIS A 310 21.13 16.88 7.82
CA HIS A 310 20.37 17.53 6.75
C HIS A 310 19.59 16.51 5.93
N LEU A 311 20.22 15.40 5.53
CA LEU A 311 19.51 14.32 4.82
C LEU A 311 18.32 13.80 5.62
N ALA A 312 18.51 13.53 6.91
CA ALA A 312 17.45 13.09 7.81
C ALA A 312 16.27 14.06 7.85
N LEU A 313 16.56 15.36 8.03
CA LEU A 313 15.56 16.43 8.09
C LEU A 313 14.78 16.54 6.78
N TRP A 314 15.46 16.55 5.64
CA TRP A 314 14.82 16.63 4.32
C TRP A 314 14.13 15.33 3.90
N SER A 315 14.47 14.20 4.53
CA SER A 315 13.83 12.91 4.28
C SER A 315 12.51 12.74 5.02
N ILE A 316 12.12 13.66 5.92
CA ILE A 316 10.86 13.57 6.65
C ILE A 316 9.67 13.28 5.73
N PRO A 317 9.35 14.05 4.67
CA PRO A 317 8.17 13.78 3.85
C PRO A 317 8.25 12.49 3.00
N LEU A 318 9.43 11.91 2.83
CA LEU A 318 9.65 10.86 1.83
C LEU A 318 8.94 9.53 2.15
N PRO A 319 8.88 9.03 3.40
CA PRO A 319 8.12 7.82 3.71
C PRO A 319 6.62 7.97 3.48
N TRP A 320 6.04 9.17 3.67
CA TRP A 320 4.65 9.43 3.30
C TRP A 320 4.46 9.29 1.78
N ILE A 321 5.34 9.90 0.98
CA ILE A 321 5.30 9.76 -0.49
C ILE A 321 5.44 8.29 -0.89
N ALA A 322 6.40 7.55 -0.31
CA ALA A 322 6.60 6.14 -0.61
C ALA A 322 5.36 5.29 -0.26
N ALA A 323 4.71 5.57 0.87
CA ALA A 323 3.49 4.88 1.29
C ALA A 323 2.32 5.14 0.31
N GLU A 324 2.11 6.39 -0.11
CA GLU A 324 1.07 6.72 -1.10
C GLU A 324 1.34 6.05 -2.46
N LEU A 325 2.59 6.07 -2.93
CA LEU A 325 2.99 5.36 -4.16
C LEU A 325 2.76 3.85 -4.05
N GLY A 326 3.06 3.25 -2.89
CA GLY A 326 2.77 1.84 -2.63
C GLY A 326 1.27 1.51 -2.64
N TRP A 327 0.44 2.38 -2.07
CA TRP A 327 -1.02 2.25 -2.14
C TRP A 327 -1.56 2.42 -3.55
N ILE A 328 -0.99 3.32 -4.37
CA ILE A 328 -1.30 3.42 -5.80
C ILE A 328 -0.98 2.09 -6.50
N VAL A 329 0.23 1.55 -6.32
CA VAL A 329 0.62 0.25 -6.91
C VAL A 329 -0.35 -0.86 -6.50
N ALA A 330 -0.74 -0.92 -5.22
CA ALA A 330 -1.61 -1.95 -4.70
C ALA A 330 -3.06 -1.82 -5.19
N GLU A 331 -3.64 -0.62 -5.15
CA GLU A 331 -5.08 -0.39 -5.34
C GLU A 331 -5.42 0.05 -6.77
N TYR A 332 -4.64 0.95 -7.37
CA TYR A 332 -4.80 1.26 -8.79
C TYR A 332 -4.41 0.05 -9.65
N GLY A 333 -3.43 -0.74 -9.22
CA GLY A 333 -3.03 -1.97 -9.90
C GLY A 333 -4.08 -3.08 -9.87
N ARG A 334 -5.16 -2.93 -9.07
CA ARG A 334 -6.32 -3.82 -9.08
C ARG A 334 -7.39 -3.40 -10.08
N GLN A 335 -7.35 -2.16 -10.60
CA GLN A 335 -8.30 -1.72 -11.62
C GLN A 335 -8.25 -2.69 -12.82
N PRO A 336 -9.41 -3.04 -13.41
CA PRO A 336 -10.74 -2.43 -13.26
C PRO A 336 -11.62 -3.03 -12.14
N TRP A 337 -11.05 -3.75 -11.18
CA TRP A 337 -11.80 -4.52 -10.18
C TRP A 337 -11.95 -3.80 -8.83
N ALA A 338 -13.18 -3.77 -8.30
CA ALA A 338 -13.43 -3.47 -6.89
C ALA A 338 -13.05 -4.68 -6.02
N ILE A 339 -13.51 -5.87 -6.44
CA ILE A 339 -13.09 -7.17 -5.92
C ILE A 339 -12.52 -7.93 -7.12
N SER A 340 -11.24 -8.30 -7.04
CA SER A 340 -10.49 -8.91 -8.15
C SER A 340 -11.27 -10.05 -8.80
N GLU A 341 -11.41 -9.99 -10.12
CA GLU A 341 -12.06 -11.01 -10.97
C GLU A 341 -13.55 -11.27 -10.70
N VAL A 342 -14.15 -10.61 -9.71
CA VAL A 342 -15.53 -10.84 -9.26
C VAL A 342 -16.42 -9.63 -9.57
N LEU A 343 -16.02 -8.44 -9.12
CA LEU A 343 -16.85 -7.24 -9.19
C LEU A 343 -16.09 -6.06 -9.83
N PRO A 344 -16.47 -5.65 -11.05
CA PRO A 344 -15.93 -4.45 -11.68
C PRO A 344 -16.26 -3.16 -10.92
N THR A 345 -15.35 -2.18 -10.94
CA THR A 345 -15.53 -0.91 -10.22
C THR A 345 -16.74 -0.11 -10.68
N HIS A 346 -17.03 -0.08 -11.98
CA HIS A 346 -18.17 0.65 -12.55
C HIS A 346 -19.54 0.06 -12.13
N LEU A 347 -19.59 -1.17 -11.61
CA LEU A 347 -20.80 -1.77 -11.04
C LEU A 347 -20.87 -1.66 -9.52
N ALA A 348 -19.76 -1.32 -8.86
CA ALA A 348 -19.69 -1.19 -7.40
C ALA A 348 -20.12 0.20 -6.89
N VAL A 349 -20.44 1.12 -7.79
CA VAL A 349 -20.85 2.50 -7.44
C VAL A 349 -22.32 2.58 -7.05
N SER A 350 -22.64 3.47 -6.11
CA SER A 350 -24.01 3.77 -5.72
C SER A 350 -24.74 4.61 -6.77
N SER A 351 -26.06 4.51 -6.83
CA SER A 351 -26.92 5.31 -7.72
C SER A 351 -27.16 6.73 -7.16
N VAL A 352 -26.10 7.54 -7.07
CA VAL A 352 -26.15 8.94 -6.61
C VAL A 352 -25.95 9.91 -7.78
N SER A 353 -26.48 11.13 -7.64
CA SER A 353 -26.31 12.15 -8.69
C SER A 353 -24.88 12.69 -8.72
N THR A 354 -24.44 13.19 -9.89
CA THR A 354 -23.14 13.85 -10.03
C THR A 354 -23.02 15.09 -9.13
N GLY A 355 -24.14 15.81 -8.93
CA GLY A 355 -24.20 16.97 -8.03
C GLY A 355 -23.94 16.62 -6.56
N GLU A 356 -24.58 15.58 -6.04
CA GLU A 356 -24.35 15.09 -4.67
C GLU A 356 -22.92 14.60 -4.46
N LEU A 357 -22.37 13.91 -5.47
CA LEU A 357 -20.98 13.45 -5.46
C LEU A 357 -20.01 14.63 -5.36
N TYR A 358 -20.12 15.62 -6.25
CA TYR A 358 -19.23 16.79 -6.21
C TYR A 358 -19.42 17.63 -4.95
N PHE A 359 -20.65 17.77 -4.46
CA PHE A 359 -20.92 18.50 -3.23
C PHE A 359 -20.25 17.84 -2.01
N SER A 360 -20.46 16.54 -1.83
CA SER A 360 -19.85 15.79 -0.74
C SER A 360 -18.32 15.74 -0.85
N LEU A 361 -17.78 15.53 -2.05
CA LEU A 361 -16.34 15.55 -2.30
C LEU A 361 -15.73 16.92 -1.96
N ALA A 362 -16.35 18.02 -2.40
CA ALA A 362 -15.90 19.37 -2.05
C ALA A 362 -15.94 19.60 -0.54
N GLY A 363 -17.00 19.12 0.13
CA GLY A 363 -17.10 19.16 1.60
C GLY A 363 -15.94 18.44 2.29
N PHE A 364 -15.63 17.20 1.88
CA PHE A 364 -14.49 16.44 2.42
C PHE A 364 -13.15 17.11 2.13
N VAL A 365 -12.93 17.59 0.91
CA VAL A 365 -11.68 18.27 0.52
C VAL A 365 -11.46 19.51 1.37
N LEU A 366 -12.48 20.37 1.51
CA LEU A 366 -12.39 21.58 2.33
C LEU A 366 -12.13 21.23 3.80
N PHE A 367 -12.90 20.29 4.34
CA PHE A 367 -12.79 19.89 5.75
C PHE A 367 -11.43 19.28 6.07
N TYR A 368 -10.96 18.32 5.28
CA TYR A 368 -9.65 17.68 5.50
C TYR A 368 -8.48 18.62 5.22
N THR A 369 -8.60 19.55 4.28
CA THR A 369 -7.59 20.59 4.07
C THR A 369 -7.49 21.50 5.30
N ALA A 370 -8.62 21.92 5.89
CA ALA A 370 -8.63 22.72 7.11
C ALA A 370 -7.98 21.97 8.29
N LEU A 371 -8.32 20.70 8.48
CA LEU A 371 -7.69 19.86 9.51
C LEU A 371 -6.19 19.70 9.28
N LEU A 372 -5.76 19.46 8.04
CA LEU A 372 -4.35 19.33 7.70
C LEU A 372 -3.57 20.62 7.98
N ILE A 373 -4.13 21.80 7.66
CA ILE A 373 -3.49 23.09 7.96
C ILE A 373 -3.30 23.25 9.47
N VAL A 374 -4.34 22.95 10.26
CA VAL A 374 -4.28 23.05 11.73
C VAL A 374 -3.27 22.05 12.31
N GLU A 375 -3.31 20.80 11.85
CA GLU A 375 -2.39 19.74 12.28
C GLU A 375 -0.93 20.12 11.98
N LEU A 376 -0.63 20.52 10.74
CA LEU A 376 0.73 20.91 10.35
C LEU A 376 1.20 22.14 11.12
N TYR A 377 0.33 23.13 11.34
CA TYR A 377 0.65 24.29 12.15
C TYR A 377 1.06 23.87 13.57
N LEU A 378 0.27 23.01 14.23
CA LEU A 378 0.56 22.53 15.58
C LEU A 378 1.83 21.65 15.61
N MET A 379 2.01 20.76 14.63
CA MET A 379 3.19 19.92 14.49
C MET A 379 4.46 20.76 14.35
N PHE A 380 4.49 21.73 13.44
CA PHE A 380 5.63 22.64 13.30
C PHE A 380 5.84 23.52 14.54
N LYS A 381 4.76 23.99 15.18
CA LYS A 381 4.85 24.79 16.41
C LYS A 381 5.54 24.01 17.52
N TYR A 382 5.08 22.79 17.83
CA TYR A 382 5.64 21.98 18.92
C TYR A 382 6.99 21.36 18.55
N ALA A 383 7.20 20.96 17.30
CA ALA A 383 8.52 20.49 16.85
C ALA A 383 9.58 21.61 16.83
N ARG A 384 9.20 22.89 16.72
CA ARG A 384 10.14 24.01 16.87
C ARG A 384 10.38 24.38 18.32
N ALA A 385 9.36 24.30 19.17
CA ALA A 385 9.47 24.53 20.61
C ALA A 385 10.33 23.45 21.30
N GLY A 386 10.33 22.23 20.77
CA GLY A 386 11.09 21.12 21.33
C GLY A 386 10.60 20.70 22.71
N PRO A 387 11.43 20.02 23.51
CA PRO A 387 11.02 19.52 24.82
C PRO A 387 10.69 20.64 25.83
N SER A 388 11.04 21.90 25.52
CA SER A 388 10.64 23.08 26.29
C SER A 388 9.12 23.30 26.33
N SER A 389 8.34 22.65 25.47
CA SER A 389 6.87 22.70 25.57
C SER A 389 6.29 21.93 26.76
N LEU A 390 7.12 21.17 27.48
CA LEU A 390 6.71 20.36 28.62
C LEU A 390 6.64 21.15 29.95
N GLY A 391 7.29 22.31 30.04
CA GLY A 391 7.29 23.16 31.23
C GLY A 391 8.03 22.56 32.43
N THR A 392 9.08 21.76 32.21
CA THR A 392 9.75 21.01 33.29
C THR A 392 10.89 21.77 33.98
N GLY A 393 11.30 22.92 33.44
CA GLY A 393 12.44 23.72 33.89
C GLY A 393 13.81 23.12 33.53
N ARG A 394 13.88 22.14 32.63
CA ARG A 394 15.10 21.36 32.32
C ARG A 394 15.64 21.57 30.90
N TYR A 395 14.87 22.25 30.05
CA TYR A 395 15.19 22.42 28.63
C TYR A 395 15.59 23.85 28.30
N GLN A 396 16.33 24.01 27.21
CA GLN A 396 17.08 25.24 26.90
C GLN A 396 16.21 26.51 26.87
N ASP A 397 15.01 26.44 26.29
CA ASP A 397 14.13 27.61 26.15
C ASP A 397 13.25 27.87 27.41
N GLU A 398 13.19 26.91 28.36
CA GLU A 398 12.51 27.10 29.66
C GLU A 398 13.39 27.88 30.65
N ALA A 399 14.71 27.66 30.59
CA ALA A 399 15.68 28.36 31.43
C ALA A 399 15.78 29.86 31.06
N ALA A 400 15.59 30.20 29.78
CA ALA A 400 15.59 31.58 29.29
C ALA A 400 14.29 32.34 29.63
N ALA A 401 13.17 31.65 29.82
CA ALA A 401 11.86 32.24 30.09
C ALA A 401 11.60 32.56 31.58
N GLY A 402 12.56 32.28 32.48
CA GLY A 402 12.40 32.53 33.92
C GLY A 402 11.31 31.67 34.59
N THR A 403 10.82 30.63 33.92
CA THR A 403 9.80 29.71 34.44
C THR A 403 10.42 28.79 35.48
N SER A 404 10.44 29.27 36.74
CA SER A 404 10.70 28.48 37.93
C SER A 404 9.63 27.39 38.05
N TYR A 405 10.07 26.14 38.02
CA TYR A 405 9.26 24.98 38.35
C TYR A 405 8.78 25.08 39.82
N LYS A 406 7.48 25.23 40.05
CA LYS A 406 6.86 24.91 41.36
C LYS A 406 6.66 23.41 41.42
N GLY A 407 7.71 22.70 41.81
CA GLY A 407 7.62 21.26 42.04
C GLY A 407 6.70 20.91 43.19
N THR A 408 5.62 20.19 42.89
CA THR A 408 5.05 19.26 43.86
C THR A 408 5.94 18.02 43.84
N GLY A 409 6.67 17.83 44.94
CA GLY A 409 7.83 16.95 45.02
C GLY A 409 7.57 15.48 44.76
N ALA A 410 8.59 14.82 44.23
CA ALA A 410 9.25 13.65 44.83
C ALA A 410 10.31 13.14 43.85
N ALA A 411 11.58 13.42 44.16
CA ALA A 411 12.70 12.53 43.86
C ALA A 411 13.07 11.87 45.20
N PRO A 412 13.59 10.62 45.23
CA PRO A 412 14.83 10.27 44.54
C PRO A 412 14.67 9.39 43.29
#